data_AF-A0A534RNQ6-F1
#
_entry.id   AF-A0A534RNQ6-F1
#
_cell.length_a   1.000
_cell.length_b   1.000
_cell.length_c   1.000
_cell.angle_alpha   90.00
_cell.angle_beta   90.00
_cell.angle_gamma   90.00
#
_symmetry.space_group_name_H-M   'P 1'
#
loop_
_entity.id
_entity.type
_entity.pdbx_description
1 polymer ?
#
loop_
_entity_poly.entity_id
_entity_poly.type
_entity_poly.pdbx_seq_one_letter_code
_entity_poly.pdbx_strand_id
1 'polypeptide(L)'
;MELGTFLLLSAFAYGIGIFWYDLLPGKLAERPWRVAAYPFVGIVLAEAMTRADWLGPAFGGLHVVPLLVGSLFGVVVDWLVTSSRHPAAIVAPELHARAA
;
A
#
# COMPACT_ATOMS: atom_id res chain seq x y z
N MET A 1 -11.85 -12.26 12.48
CA MET A 1 -12.43 -11.08 11.80
C MET A 1 -13.78 -11.46 11.23
N GLU A 2 -14.76 -10.59 11.35
CA GLU A 2 -16.04 -10.75 10.65
C GLU A 2 -15.84 -10.55 9.14
N LEU A 3 -16.65 -11.22 8.31
CA LEU A 3 -16.54 -11.14 6.85
C LEU A 3 -16.66 -9.68 6.35
N GLY A 4 -17.54 -8.89 6.98
CA GLY A 4 -17.71 -7.47 6.66
C GLY A 4 -16.43 -6.66 6.87
N THR A 5 -15.75 -6.84 8.00
CA THR A 5 -14.46 -6.18 8.28
C THR A 5 -13.38 -6.62 7.30
N PHE A 6 -13.38 -7.89 6.89
CA PHE A 6 -12.44 -8.39 5.89
C PHE A 6 -12.64 -7.74 4.51
N LEU A 7 -13.90 -7.63 4.07
CA LEU A 7 -14.23 -6.95 2.82
C LEU A 7 -13.90 -5.46 2.89
N LEU A 8 -14.23 -4.81 4.01
CA LEU A 8 -13.86 -3.41 4.25
C LEU A 8 -12.35 -3.22 4.17
N LEU A 9 -11.58 -4.02 4.91
CA LEU A 9 -10.12 -3.96 4.91
C LEU A 9 -9.55 -4.18 3.52
N SER A 10 -10.08 -5.16 2.77
CA SER A 10 -9.62 -5.46 1.41
C SER A 10 -9.88 -4.29 0.46
N ALA A 11 -11.08 -3.71 0.51
CA ALA A 11 -11.44 -2.53 -0.29
C ALA A 11 -10.58 -1.32 0.08
N PHE A 12 -10.37 -1.09 1.38
CA PHE A 12 -9.55 0.01 1.88
C PHE A 12 -8.09 -0.16 1.51
N ALA A 13 -7.54 -1.38 1.64
CA ALA A 13 -6.16 -1.70 1.26
C ALA A 13 -5.92 -1.45 -0.23
N TYR A 14 -6.89 -1.76 -1.09
CA TYR A 14 -6.82 -1.45 -2.52
C TYR A 14 -6.85 0.07 -2.78
N GLY A 15 -7.84 0.77 -2.21
CA GLY A 15 -8.00 2.23 -2.41
C GLY A 15 -6.83 3.05 -1.87
N ILE A 16 -6.39 2.75 -0.64
CA ILE A 16 -5.23 3.40 -0.02
C ILE A 16 -3.93 3.02 -0.76
N GLY A 17 -3.86 1.79 -1.28
CA GLY A 17 -2.75 1.34 -2.11
C GLY A 17 -2.60 2.22 -3.33
N ILE A 18 -3.66 2.40 -4.12
CA ILE A 18 -3.68 3.30 -5.28
C ILE A 18 -3.21 4.70 -4.88
N PHE A 19 -3.78 5.26 -3.81
CA PHE A 19 -3.41 6.59 -3.30
C PHE A 19 -1.90 6.70 -3.03
N TRP A 20 -1.30 5.71 -2.37
CA TRP A 20 0.14 5.72 -2.07
C TRP A 20 1.01 5.51 -3.30
N TYR A 21 0.62 4.64 -4.24
CA TYR A 21 1.37 4.45 -5.48
C TYR A 21 1.31 5.70 -6.39
N ASP A 22 0.21 6.45 -6.38
CA ASP A 22 0.12 7.72 -7.10
C ASP A 22 0.97 8.83 -6.45
N LEU A 23 1.06 8.83 -5.11
CA LEU A 23 1.80 9.85 -4.37
C LEU A 23 3.32 9.61 -4.35
N LEU A 24 3.74 8.35 -4.28
CA LEU A 24 5.14 7.96 -4.24
C LEU A 24 5.69 7.78 -5.66
N PRO A 25 7.01 7.92 -5.90
CA PRO A 25 7.62 7.67 -7.22
C PRO A 25 7.60 6.18 -7.63
N GLY A 26 6.84 5.33 -6.93
CA GLY A 26 6.65 3.94 -7.24
C GLY A 26 5.65 3.80 -8.37
N LYS A 27 6.07 3.24 -9.52
CA LYS A 27 5.14 2.88 -10.59
C LYS A 27 4.04 1.99 -10.01
N LEU A 28 2.78 2.29 -10.37
CA LEU A 28 1.65 1.43 -10.05
C LEU A 28 1.98 -0.01 -10.46
N ALA A 29 1.80 -0.96 -9.55
CA ALA A 29 2.14 -2.35 -9.83
C ALA A 29 1.33 -2.86 -11.04
N GLU A 30 1.99 -3.45 -12.03
CA GLU A 30 1.35 -4.00 -13.25
C GLU A 30 0.25 -5.03 -12.93
N ARG A 31 0.35 -5.68 -11.76
CA ARG A 31 -0.62 -6.66 -11.29
C ARG A 31 -1.56 -6.00 -10.28
N PRO A 32 -2.86 -5.83 -10.59
CA PRO A 32 -3.81 -5.11 -9.73
C PRO A 32 -3.90 -5.68 -8.31
N TRP A 33 -3.73 -6.99 -8.14
CA TRP A 33 -3.78 -7.62 -6.83
C TRP A 33 -2.59 -7.22 -5.92
N ARG A 34 -1.43 -6.87 -6.50
CA ARG A 34 -0.26 -6.42 -5.72
C ARG A 34 -0.48 -5.04 -5.11
N VAL A 35 -1.28 -4.21 -5.78
CA VAL A 35 -1.66 -2.88 -5.29
C VAL A 35 -2.33 -2.97 -3.92
N ALA A 36 -3.12 -4.01 -3.67
CA ALA A 36 -3.75 -4.25 -2.37
C ALA A 36 -2.92 -5.14 -1.44
N ALA A 37 -2.21 -6.15 -1.96
CA ALA A 37 -1.62 -7.20 -1.12
C ALA A 37 -0.59 -6.67 -0.13
N TYR A 38 0.35 -5.84 -0.57
CA TYR A 38 1.38 -5.29 0.31
C TYR A 38 0.81 -4.30 1.34
N PRO A 39 -0.06 -3.35 0.94
CA PRO A 39 -0.78 -2.52 1.91
C PRO A 39 -1.58 -3.35 2.92
N PHE A 40 -2.30 -4.38 2.47
CA PHE A 40 -3.08 -5.23 3.34
C PHE A 40 -2.22 -5.90 4.42
N VAL A 41 -1.12 -6.54 4.01
CA VAL A 41 -0.17 -7.18 4.94
C VAL A 41 0.43 -6.15 5.89
N GLY A 42 0.82 -4.98 5.37
CA GLY A 42 1.35 -3.89 6.18
C GLY A 42 0.36 -3.38 7.22
N ILE A 43 -0.91 -3.21 6.87
CA ILE A 43 -1.99 -2.81 7.80
C ILE A 43 -2.15 -3.87 8.89
N VAL A 44 -2.26 -5.15 8.54
CA VAL A 44 -2.44 -6.24 9.51
C VAL A 44 -1.26 -6.31 10.50
N LEU A 45 -0.03 -6.16 10.01
CA LEU A 45 1.15 -6.13 10.87
C LEU A 45 1.18 -4.89 11.77
N ALA A 46 0.89 -3.72 11.21
CA ALA A 46 0.83 -2.49 11.99
C ALA A 46 -0.25 -2.58 13.08
N GLU A 47 -1.43 -3.11 12.76
CA GLU A 47 -2.53 -3.33 13.70
C GLU A 47 -2.08 -4.24 14.87
N ALA A 48 -1.35 -5.33 14.57
CA ALA A 48 -0.87 -6.27 15.58
C ALA A 48 0.28 -5.72 16.44
N MET A 49 1.08 -4.79 15.91
CA MET A 49 2.27 -4.25 16.58
C MET A 49 2.03 -2.91 17.26
N THR A 50 0.94 -2.21 16.92
CA THR A 50 0.63 -0.88 17.47
C THR A 50 0.15 -1.01 18.90
N ARG A 51 0.76 -0.23 19.80
CA ARG A 51 0.35 -0.17 21.20
C ARG A 51 -1.03 0.48 21.31
N ALA A 52 -1.80 0.10 22.34
CA ALA A 52 -3.16 0.58 22.55
C ALA A 52 -3.26 2.13 22.52
N ASP A 53 -2.27 2.81 23.11
CA ASP A 53 -2.20 4.27 23.19
C ASP A 53 -2.03 4.95 21.81
N TRP A 54 -1.67 4.20 20.78
CA TRP A 54 -1.32 4.70 19.44
C TRP A 54 -2.33 4.27 18.35
N LEU A 55 -3.37 3.50 18.69
CA LEU A 55 -4.35 3.02 17.71
C LEU A 55 -5.16 4.16 17.09
N GLY A 56 -5.47 5.20 17.87
CA GLY A 56 -6.32 6.30 17.42
C GLY A 56 -7.77 5.86 17.15
N PRO A 57 -8.55 6.61 16.36
CA PRO A 57 -9.95 6.29 16.10
C PRO A 57 -10.10 5.02 15.24
N ALA A 58 -11.18 4.28 15.47
CA ALA A 58 -11.53 3.09 14.69
C ALA A 58 -12.76 3.34 13.80
N PHE A 59 -12.73 2.86 12.56
CA PHE A 59 -13.85 2.86 11.63
C PHE A 59 -14.12 1.43 11.15
N GLY A 60 -15.32 0.90 11.43
CA GLY A 60 -15.69 -0.46 11.03
C GLY A 60 -14.76 -1.55 11.58
N GLY A 61 -14.10 -1.29 12.73
CA GLY A 61 -13.13 -2.20 13.34
C GLY A 61 -11.68 -2.02 12.85
N LEU A 62 -11.38 -1.01 12.05
CA LEU A 62 -10.04 -0.69 11.57
C LEU A 62 -9.53 0.60 12.21
N HIS A 63 -8.37 0.56 12.85
CA HIS A 63 -7.77 1.73 13.47
C HIS A 63 -7.03 2.58 12.44
N VAL A 64 -7.30 3.89 12.42
CA VAL A 64 -6.84 4.79 11.34
C VAL A 64 -5.31 4.89 11.31
N VAL A 65 -4.67 4.96 12.47
CA VAL A 65 -3.21 5.12 12.57
C VAL A 65 -2.47 3.91 11.98
N PRO A 66 -2.67 2.67 12.47
CA PRO A 66 -2.03 1.49 11.88
C PRO A 66 -2.45 1.26 10.44
N LEU A 67 -3.67 1.64 10.05
CA LEU A 67 -4.10 1.55 8.66
C LEU A 67 -3.23 2.43 7.74
N LEU A 68 -3.02 3.69 8.08
CA LEU A 68 -2.21 4.61 7.29
C LEU A 68 -0.72 4.24 7.30
N VAL A 69 -0.16 3.99 8.48
CA VAL A 69 1.27 3.68 8.63
C VAL A 69 1.61 2.32 8.03
N GLY A 70 0.79 1.32 8.29
CA GLY A 70 0.97 -0.03 7.78
C GLY A 70 0.85 -0.10 6.27
N SER A 71 -0.15 0.56 5.69
CA SER A 71 -0.30 0.60 4.23
C SER A 71 0.86 1.30 3.53
N LEU A 72 1.31 2.44 4.06
CA LEU A 72 2.47 3.15 3.56
C LEU A 72 3.72 2.28 3.59
N PHE A 73 3.99 1.62 4.73
CA PHE A 73 5.13 0.72 4.86
C PHE A 73 5.04 -0.45 3.86
N GLY A 74 3.84 -1.00 3.66
CA GLY A 74 3.58 -2.02 2.65
C GLY A 74 3.99 -1.58 1.24
N VAL A 75 3.57 -0.39 0.81
CA VAL A 75 3.95 0.16 -0.52
C VAL A 75 5.45 0.39 -0.62
N VAL A 76 6.09 0.93 0.42
CA VAL A 76 7.55 1.15 0.44
C VAL A 76 8.30 -0.18 0.31
N VAL A 77 7.85 -1.24 0.99
CA VAL A 77 8.43 -2.58 0.87
C VAL A 77 8.22 -3.15 -0.53
N ASP A 78 7.02 -3.05 -1.11
CA ASP A 78 6.77 -3.52 -2.47
C ASP A 78 7.67 -2.82 -3.49
N TRP A 79 7.81 -1.50 -3.33
CA TRP A 79 8.69 -0.69 -4.16
C TRP A 79 10.14 -1.12 -4.02
N LEU A 80 10.65 -1.31 -2.80
CA LEU A 80 12.02 -1.78 -2.54
C LEU A 80 12.26 -3.17 -3.13
N VAL A 81 11.31 -4.09 -2.97
CA VAL A 81 11.37 -5.45 -3.54
C VAL A 81 11.38 -5.37 -5.07
N THR A 82 10.54 -4.55 -5.66
CA THR A 82 10.46 -4.39 -7.13
C THR A 82 11.73 -3.74 -7.68
N SER A 83 12.23 -2.71 -7.00
CA SER A 83 13.48 -2.00 -7.33
C SER A 83 14.68 -2.94 -7.30
N SER A 84 14.81 -3.75 -6.24
CA SER A 84 15.91 -4.72 -6.12
C SER A 84 15.86 -5.84 -7.16
N ARG A 85 14.66 -6.28 -7.57
CA ARG A 85 14.49 -7.35 -8.56
C ARG A 85 14.61 -6.88 -10.01
N HIS A 86 14.32 -5.61 -10.29
CA HIS A 86 14.36 -5.02 -11.63
C HIS A 86 15.03 -3.64 -11.64
N PRO A 87 16.35 -3.55 -11.36
CA PRO A 87 17.05 -2.26 -11.24
C PRO A 87 17.03 -1.42 -12.53
N ALA A 88 16.90 -2.05 -13.71
CA ALA A 88 16.82 -1.35 -14.99
C ALA A 88 15.45 -0.67 -15.27
N ALA A 89 14.40 -0.97 -14.51
CA ALA A 89 13.06 -0.40 -14.73
C ALA A 89 12.89 1.03 -14.18
N ILE A 90 13.87 1.50 -13.40
CA ILE A 90 13.87 2.79 -12.68
C ILE A 90 14.64 3.89 -13.44
N VAL A 91 15.46 3.53 -14.45
CA VAL A 91 16.34 4.47 -15.18
C VAL A 91 15.70 5.10 -16.43
N ALA A 92 14.40 4.92 -16.68
CA ALA A 92 13.71 5.64 -17.76
C ALA A 92 12.73 6.68 -17.21
N PRO A 93 13.20 7.85 -16.74
CA PRO A 93 12.38 9.04 -16.72
C PRO A 93 12.18 9.48 -18.19
N GLU A 94 10.92 9.45 -18.63
CA GLU A 94 10.38 10.17 -19.78
C GLU A 94 11.14 10.15 -21.11
N LEU A 95 10.71 9.27 -22.02
CA LEU A 95 10.90 9.46 -23.46
C LEU A 95 9.62 9.08 -24.22
N HIS A 96 8.48 9.58 -23.74
CA HIS A 96 7.22 9.62 -24.51
C HIS A 96 6.71 11.05 -24.71
N ALA A 97 7.55 12.06 -24.44
CA ALA A 97 7.37 13.38 -25.04
C ALA A 97 7.86 13.31 -26.51
N ARG A 98 6.89 13.36 -27.44
CA ARG A 98 7.01 13.49 -28.90
C ARG A 98 7.59 12.29 -29.67
N ALA A 99 6.69 11.58 -30.35
CA ALA A 99 6.91 11.21 -31.74
C ALA A 99 5.61 11.45 -32.52
N ALA A 100 5.67 12.52 -33.34
CA ALA A 100 4.85 12.92 -34.48
C ALA A 100 3.31 12.79 -34.38
#